data_AF-A0A482URV0-F1
#
_entry.id   AF-A0A482URV0-F1
#
_cell.length_a   1.000
_cell.length_b   1.000
_cell.length_c   1.000
_cell.angle_alpha   90.00
_cell.angle_beta   90.00
_cell.angle_gamma   90.00
#
_symmetry.space_group_name_H-M   'P 1'
#
loop_
_entity.id
_entity.type
_entity.pdbx_description
1 polymer ?
#
loop_
_entity_poly.entity_id
_entity_poly.type
_entity_poly.pdbx_seq_one_letter_code
_entity_poly.pdbx_strand_id
1 'polypeptide(L)'
;MDDNPYLTMSIASAGPATLPKFEPRHVATKNTIDVSDIDGAQPAPKYKVYTNKPIFQPSDVPGATSKQLIRGRNTRDNSLYIDDIEGTRRMIKDRMMQTKRHVNPLEPEYSLPSYSPVQQPAPKFVRDMIDVSDIEGTRPRPKKEFGTRDIMSVNDIDGSHPGSKHMYVILCV
;
A
#
# COMPACT_ATOMS: atom_id res chain seq x y z
N MET A 1 -15.90 59.79 -33.85
CA MET A 1 -15.55 59.37 -32.48
C MET A 1 -15.35 60.67 -31.74
N ASP A 2 -16.42 61.11 -31.09
CA ASP A 2 -16.53 62.46 -30.54
C ASP A 2 -15.68 62.56 -29.27
N ASP A 3 -14.67 63.42 -29.30
CA ASP A 3 -13.86 63.76 -28.14
C ASP A 3 -14.73 64.55 -27.15
N ASN A 4 -15.25 63.86 -26.14
CA ASN A 4 -16.08 64.47 -25.12
C ASN A 4 -15.18 65.24 -24.13
N PRO A 5 -15.20 66.60 -24.14
CA PRO A 5 -14.21 67.42 -23.43
C PRO A 5 -14.32 67.33 -21.91
N TYR A 6 -15.38 66.70 -21.40
CA TYR A 6 -15.65 66.54 -19.98
C TYR A 6 -15.08 65.26 -19.37
N LEU A 7 -14.46 64.36 -20.17
CA LEU A 7 -13.89 63.09 -19.68
C LEU A 7 -12.58 63.29 -18.88
N THR A 8 -11.90 64.42 -19.04
CA THR A 8 -10.58 64.70 -18.43
C THR A 8 -10.66 65.34 -17.04
N MET A 9 -11.86 65.66 -16.55
CA MET A 9 -12.08 66.40 -15.30
C MET A 9 -12.21 65.53 -14.04
N SER A 10 -12.21 64.19 -14.16
CA SER A 10 -12.34 63.30 -13.00
C SER A 10 -11.03 62.58 -12.68
N ILE A 11 -10.64 62.59 -11.39
CA ILE A 11 -9.45 61.89 -10.88
C ILE A 11 -9.49 60.37 -11.13
N ALA A 12 -10.68 59.81 -11.37
CA ALA A 12 -10.91 58.40 -11.64
C ALA A 12 -11.09 58.07 -13.13
N SER A 13 -11.01 59.04 -14.05
CA SER A 13 -11.07 58.72 -15.48
C SER A 13 -9.76 58.07 -15.93
N ALA A 14 -9.87 57.10 -16.84
CA ALA A 14 -8.74 56.40 -17.43
C ALA A 14 -7.91 57.27 -18.41
N GLY A 15 -8.02 58.60 -18.29
CA GLY A 15 -7.23 59.54 -19.08
C GLY A 15 -5.80 59.69 -18.53
N PRO A 16 -4.85 60.14 -19.36
CA PRO A 16 -3.50 60.43 -18.90
C PRO A 16 -3.51 61.54 -17.84
N ALA A 17 -2.81 61.31 -16.72
CA ALA A 17 -2.71 62.28 -15.63
C ALA A 17 -2.07 63.59 -16.12
N THR A 18 -2.73 64.72 -15.84
CA THR A 18 -2.27 66.06 -16.24
C THR A 18 -1.24 66.68 -15.30
N LEU A 19 -0.99 66.04 -14.15
CA LEU A 19 0.00 66.50 -13.18
C LEU A 19 1.40 66.01 -13.56
N PRO A 20 2.43 66.88 -13.55
CA PRO A 20 3.80 66.45 -13.76
C PRO A 20 4.23 65.54 -12.61
N LYS A 21 5.00 64.49 -12.93
CA LYS A 21 5.59 63.62 -11.92
C LYS A 21 6.59 64.42 -11.08
N PHE A 22 6.57 64.22 -9.77
CA PHE A 22 7.52 64.87 -8.87
C PHE A 22 8.92 64.29 -9.09
N GLU A 23 9.88 65.14 -9.47
CA GLU A 23 11.29 64.75 -9.59
C GLU A 23 11.96 64.74 -8.21
N PRO A 24 12.60 63.63 -7.79
CA PRO A 24 13.31 63.59 -6.53
C PRO A 24 14.48 64.58 -6.52
N ARG A 25 14.67 65.28 -5.40
CA ARG A 25 15.83 66.18 -5.23
C ARG A 25 17.12 65.35 -5.27
N HIS A 26 18.02 65.69 -6.20
CA HIS A 26 19.37 65.14 -6.23
C HIS A 26 20.16 65.59 -5.00
N VAL A 27 20.39 64.68 -4.05
CA VAL A 27 21.31 64.89 -2.95
C VAL A 27 22.71 64.51 -3.43
N ALA A 28 23.70 65.36 -3.20
CA ALA A 28 25.09 65.04 -3.53
C ALA A 28 25.57 63.85 -2.68
N THR A 29 25.81 62.71 -3.33
CA THR A 29 26.42 61.53 -2.71
C THR A 29 27.90 61.84 -2.44
N LYS A 30 28.28 62.02 -1.17
CA LYS A 30 29.70 62.05 -0.79
C LYS A 30 30.18 60.60 -0.69
N ASN A 31 31.00 60.17 -1.63
CA ASN A 31 31.63 58.85 -1.59
C ASN A 31 32.83 58.90 -0.64
N THR A 32 32.59 58.68 0.64
CA THR A 32 33.65 58.73 1.68
C THR A 32 34.50 57.46 1.75
N ILE A 33 34.11 56.40 1.05
CA ILE A 33 34.77 55.07 1.05
C ILE A 33 35.08 54.66 -0.38
N ASP A 34 35.61 55.59 -1.19
CA ASP A 34 36.13 55.21 -2.50
C ASP A 34 37.47 54.51 -2.32
N VAL A 35 37.62 53.36 -2.96
CA VAL A 35 38.81 52.50 -2.94
C VAL A 35 39.27 52.21 -4.37
N SER A 36 38.93 53.10 -5.31
CA SER A 36 39.28 53.01 -6.73
C SER A 36 40.77 53.17 -7.01
N ASP A 37 41.50 53.83 -6.11
CA ASP A 37 42.93 54.11 -6.14
C ASP A 37 43.80 53.00 -5.50
N ILE A 38 43.19 52.01 -4.84
CA ILE A 38 43.89 50.92 -4.18
C ILE A 38 43.93 49.70 -5.11
N ASP A 39 45.13 49.36 -5.58
CA ASP A 39 45.35 48.17 -6.41
C ASP A 39 44.81 46.90 -5.72
N GLY A 40 43.88 46.21 -6.40
CA GLY A 40 43.28 44.97 -5.92
C GLY A 40 42.12 45.12 -4.92
N ALA A 41 41.77 46.33 -4.48
CA ALA A 41 40.61 46.56 -3.61
C ALA A 41 39.28 46.42 -4.35
N GLN A 42 39.28 46.65 -5.66
CA GLN A 42 38.09 46.51 -6.49
C GLN A 42 37.78 45.02 -6.78
N PRO A 43 36.51 44.60 -6.71
CA PRO A 43 36.12 43.23 -7.02
C PRO A 43 36.34 42.93 -8.50
N ALA A 44 37.39 42.17 -8.81
CA ALA A 44 37.64 41.66 -10.15
C ALA A 44 36.77 40.41 -10.41
N PRO A 45 35.80 40.44 -11.34
CA PRO A 45 35.00 39.27 -11.66
C PRO A 45 35.87 38.18 -12.30
N LYS A 46 36.16 37.12 -11.54
CA LYS A 46 37.00 35.98 -11.99
C LYS A 46 36.54 35.35 -13.31
N TYR A 47 35.25 35.43 -13.63
CA TYR A 47 34.70 34.91 -14.88
C TYR A 47 35.14 35.70 -16.13
N LYS A 48 35.61 36.95 -15.99
CA LYS A 48 36.16 37.77 -17.09
C LYS A 48 37.67 37.59 -17.31
N VAL A 49 38.38 36.97 -16.35
CA VAL A 49 39.83 36.79 -16.39
C VAL A 49 40.26 35.83 -17.51
N TYR A 50 39.38 34.91 -17.88
CA TYR A 50 39.65 33.89 -18.88
C TYR A 50 38.84 34.19 -20.15
N THR A 51 39.39 35.03 -21.01
CA THR A 51 38.78 35.45 -22.28
C THR A 51 38.90 34.42 -23.40
N ASN A 52 39.87 33.50 -23.29
CA ASN A 52 40.17 32.49 -24.33
C ASN A 52 39.48 31.14 -24.07
N LYS A 53 38.22 31.14 -23.61
CA LYS A 53 37.46 29.90 -23.49
C LYS A 53 36.77 29.58 -24.82
N PRO A 54 36.91 28.35 -25.36
CA PRO A 54 36.09 27.95 -26.50
C PRO A 54 34.61 27.95 -26.09
N ILE A 55 33.74 28.38 -27.01
CA ILE A 55 32.29 28.32 -26.84
C ILE A 55 31.88 26.87 -27.13
N PHE A 56 31.55 26.11 -26.10
CA PHE A 56 31.02 24.76 -26.26
C PHE A 56 29.53 24.82 -26.56
N GLN A 57 29.11 24.12 -27.62
CA GLN A 57 27.72 23.84 -27.86
C GLN A 57 27.29 22.62 -27.02
N PRO A 58 26.00 22.51 -26.64
CA PRO A 58 25.50 21.32 -25.95
C PRO A 58 25.71 20.01 -26.74
N SER A 59 25.93 20.08 -28.06
CA SER A 59 26.31 18.95 -28.91
C SER A 59 27.70 18.37 -28.61
N ASP A 60 28.59 19.18 -28.05
CA ASP A 60 30.01 18.83 -27.90
C ASP A 60 30.26 17.94 -26.69
N VAL A 61 29.28 17.85 -25.78
CA VAL A 61 29.33 17.04 -24.57
C VAL A 61 28.30 15.92 -24.67
N PRO A 62 28.74 14.64 -24.69
CA PRO A 62 27.80 13.53 -24.79
C PRO A 62 26.88 13.50 -23.56
N GLY A 63 25.57 13.57 -23.80
CA GLY A 63 24.55 13.60 -22.75
C GLY A 63 24.19 14.98 -22.21
N ALA A 64 24.76 16.07 -22.74
CA ALA A 64 24.35 17.43 -22.38
C ALA A 64 23.00 17.82 -23.02
N THR A 65 22.58 17.15 -24.09
CA THR A 65 21.25 17.31 -24.68
C THR A 65 20.25 16.28 -24.15
N SER A 66 18.98 16.66 -24.09
CA SER A 66 17.90 15.74 -23.72
C SER A 66 17.72 14.66 -24.79
N LYS A 67 17.35 13.45 -24.35
CA LYS A 67 17.01 12.37 -25.28
C LYS A 67 15.68 12.67 -25.96
N GLN A 68 15.55 12.28 -27.23
CA GLN A 68 14.29 12.36 -27.95
C GLN A 68 13.19 11.58 -27.19
N LEU A 69 12.07 12.25 -26.90
CA LEU A 69 10.97 11.69 -26.12
C LEU A 69 10.32 10.49 -26.82
N ILE A 70 10.07 10.63 -28.13
CA ILE A 70 9.48 9.60 -28.96
C ILE A 70 10.60 8.95 -29.77
N ARG A 71 10.93 7.70 -29.44
CA ARG A 71 11.90 6.92 -30.21
C ARG A 71 11.18 6.30 -31.41
N GLY A 72 11.67 6.58 -32.62
CA GLY A 72 11.26 5.81 -33.79
C GLY A 72 11.62 4.34 -33.58
N ARG A 73 10.63 3.46 -33.58
CA ARG A 73 10.86 2.00 -33.50
C ARG A 73 10.84 1.43 -34.91
N ASN A 74 11.77 0.51 -35.23
CA ASN A 74 11.77 -0.20 -36.51
C ASN A 74 10.74 -1.35 -36.58
N THR A 75 9.81 -1.41 -35.62
CA THR A 75 8.73 -2.40 -35.61
C THR A 75 7.41 -1.67 -35.71
N ARG A 76 6.45 -2.26 -36.43
CA ARG A 76 5.09 -1.75 -36.50
C ARG A 76 4.46 -1.74 -35.11
N ASP A 77 3.67 -0.71 -34.84
CA ASP A 77 2.86 -0.62 -33.63
C ASP A 77 1.51 -1.31 -33.91
N ASN A 78 1.27 -2.43 -33.23
CA ASN A 78 0.06 -3.23 -33.38
C ASN A 78 -1.01 -2.88 -32.32
N SER A 79 -0.77 -1.91 -31.44
CA SER A 79 -1.65 -1.59 -30.30
C SER A 79 -3.07 -1.18 -30.67
N LEU A 80 -3.26 -0.64 -31.89
CA LEU A 80 -4.57 -0.23 -32.41
C LEU A 80 -5.18 -1.23 -33.41
N TYR A 81 -4.49 -2.35 -33.67
CA TYR A 81 -4.99 -3.38 -34.59
C TYR A 81 -5.76 -4.44 -33.81
N ILE A 82 -6.84 -4.95 -34.42
CA ILE A 82 -7.71 -6.00 -33.83
C ILE A 82 -7.21 -7.42 -34.12
N ASP A 83 -5.98 -7.52 -34.61
CA ASP A 83 -5.39 -8.70 -35.24
C ASP A 83 -5.02 -9.79 -34.22
N ASP A 84 -4.77 -9.38 -32.99
CA ASP A 84 -4.44 -10.18 -31.82
C ASP A 84 -5.67 -10.56 -30.97
N ILE A 85 -6.84 -9.99 -31.28
CA ILE A 85 -8.10 -10.31 -30.60
C ILE A 85 -8.77 -11.46 -31.35
N GLU A 86 -8.87 -12.61 -30.69
CA GLU A 86 -9.48 -13.81 -31.26
C GLU A 86 -10.95 -13.53 -31.66
N GLY A 87 -11.30 -13.88 -32.90
CA GLY A 87 -12.68 -13.83 -33.40
C GLY A 87 -13.13 -12.52 -34.07
N THR A 88 -12.31 -11.47 -34.10
CA THR A 88 -12.71 -10.16 -34.65
C THR A 88 -12.85 -10.12 -36.17
N ARG A 89 -11.93 -10.74 -36.92
CA ARG A 89 -11.85 -10.54 -38.38
C ARG A 89 -12.76 -11.44 -39.23
N ARG A 90 -13.12 -12.65 -38.77
CA ARG A 90 -13.81 -13.65 -39.63
C ARG A 90 -14.77 -14.62 -38.91
N MET A 91 -15.38 -14.24 -37.77
CA MET A 91 -16.35 -15.14 -37.09
C MET A 91 -17.82 -14.72 -37.21
N ILE A 92 -18.12 -13.57 -37.84
CA ILE A 92 -19.44 -12.94 -37.68
C ILE A 92 -20.54 -13.50 -38.59
N LYS A 93 -20.25 -14.11 -39.76
CA LYS A 93 -21.35 -14.40 -40.71
C LYS A 93 -21.88 -15.84 -40.72
N ASP A 94 -21.02 -16.85 -40.51
CA ASP A 94 -21.42 -18.25 -40.76
C ASP A 94 -21.57 -19.10 -39.49
N ARG A 95 -21.28 -18.51 -38.32
CA ARG A 95 -21.30 -19.21 -37.01
C ARG A 95 -22.18 -18.53 -35.96
N MET A 96 -23.03 -17.59 -36.37
CA MET A 96 -24.07 -17.02 -35.50
C MET A 96 -25.05 -18.13 -35.12
N MET A 97 -24.94 -18.59 -33.87
CA MET A 97 -25.91 -19.35 -33.09
C MET A 97 -27.03 -20.03 -33.89
N GLN A 98 -26.67 -21.07 -34.66
CA GLN A 98 -27.67 -22.01 -35.15
C GLN A 98 -28.19 -22.80 -33.95
N THR A 99 -29.26 -22.30 -33.32
CA THR A 99 -29.91 -23.01 -32.24
C THR A 99 -30.72 -24.15 -32.84
N LYS A 100 -30.62 -25.36 -32.27
CA LYS A 100 -31.49 -26.50 -32.63
C LYS A 100 -32.92 -26.36 -32.09
N ARG A 101 -33.28 -25.20 -31.54
CA ARG A 101 -34.59 -24.95 -30.92
C ARG A 101 -35.65 -24.89 -32.02
N HIS A 102 -36.34 -26.02 -32.21
CA HIS A 102 -37.53 -26.12 -33.04
C HIS A 102 -38.67 -26.46 -32.08
N VAL A 103 -39.58 -25.51 -31.89
CA VAL A 103 -40.72 -25.67 -30.98
C VAL A 103 -41.96 -25.21 -31.74
N ASN A 104 -43.11 -25.86 -31.49
CA ASN A 104 -44.38 -25.43 -32.06
C ASN A 104 -44.69 -23.99 -31.59
N PRO A 105 -44.84 -23.01 -32.50
CA PRO A 105 -45.09 -21.61 -32.11
C PRO A 105 -46.46 -21.39 -31.48
N LEU A 106 -47.43 -22.28 -31.73
CA LEU A 106 -48.77 -22.18 -31.13
C LEU A 106 -48.78 -22.67 -29.68
N GLU A 107 -47.97 -23.68 -29.36
CA GLU A 107 -47.90 -24.31 -28.03
C GLU A 107 -46.47 -24.75 -27.74
N PRO A 108 -45.62 -23.87 -27.17
CA PRO A 108 -44.23 -24.23 -26.94
C PRO A 108 -44.01 -25.02 -25.65
N GLU A 109 -43.48 -26.24 -25.79
CA GLU A 109 -43.01 -27.05 -24.67
C GLU A 109 -41.51 -26.80 -24.42
N TYR A 110 -41.19 -26.18 -23.28
CA TYR A 110 -39.81 -25.89 -22.88
C TYR A 110 -39.29 -26.94 -21.89
N SER A 111 -38.07 -27.42 -22.11
CA SER A 111 -37.35 -28.21 -21.12
C SER A 111 -36.89 -27.31 -19.97
N LEU A 112 -37.55 -27.42 -18.82
CA LEU A 112 -37.18 -26.70 -17.61
C LEU A 112 -35.96 -27.35 -16.95
N PRO A 113 -35.03 -26.57 -16.37
CA PRO A 113 -33.95 -27.12 -15.59
C PRO A 113 -34.51 -27.89 -14.39
N SER A 114 -34.19 -29.17 -14.31
CA SER A 114 -34.54 -30.03 -13.18
C SER A 114 -33.26 -30.48 -12.47
N TYR A 115 -33.37 -30.74 -11.17
CA TYR A 115 -32.27 -31.22 -10.35
C TYR A 115 -32.69 -32.49 -9.63
N SER A 116 -31.83 -33.52 -9.68
CA SER A 116 -31.99 -34.73 -8.87
C SER A 116 -31.23 -34.52 -7.56
N PRO A 117 -31.88 -34.66 -6.38
CA PRO A 117 -31.20 -34.52 -5.11
C PRO A 117 -30.12 -35.59 -4.97
N VAL A 118 -28.86 -35.16 -5.00
CA VAL A 118 -27.72 -36.03 -4.71
C VAL A 118 -27.56 -36.13 -3.20
N GLN A 119 -27.43 -37.34 -2.67
CA GLN A 119 -27.12 -37.55 -1.26
C GLN A 119 -25.75 -36.92 -0.95
N GLN A 120 -25.74 -35.86 -0.13
CA GLN A 120 -24.50 -35.23 0.28
C GLN A 120 -23.69 -36.21 1.16
N PRO A 121 -22.37 -36.34 0.94
CA PRO A 121 -21.54 -37.14 1.83
C PRO A 121 -21.56 -36.53 3.23
N ALA A 122 -21.62 -37.37 4.27
CA ALA A 122 -21.54 -36.90 5.64
C ALA A 122 -20.20 -36.16 5.86
N PRO A 123 -20.20 -35.00 6.53
CA PRO A 123 -18.98 -34.25 6.79
C PRO A 123 -18.01 -35.10 7.63
N LYS A 124 -16.74 -35.12 7.24
CA LYS A 124 -15.70 -35.80 8.01
C LYS A 124 -15.42 -35.00 9.27
N PHE A 125 -15.58 -35.61 10.44
CA PHE A 125 -15.10 -35.03 11.69
C PHE A 125 -13.57 -34.96 11.66
N VAL A 126 -13.01 -33.74 11.73
CA VAL A 126 -11.55 -33.51 11.64
C VAL A 126 -10.91 -33.51 13.03
N ARG A 127 -11.44 -32.72 13.96
CA ARG A 127 -11.04 -32.65 15.37
C ARG A 127 -12.02 -31.76 16.12
N ASP A 128 -12.11 -31.97 17.43
CA ASP A 128 -12.74 -31.01 18.33
C ASP A 128 -11.73 -29.88 18.60
N MET A 129 -12.14 -28.61 18.41
CA MET A 129 -11.26 -27.48 18.73
C MET A 129 -11.30 -27.11 20.22
N ILE A 130 -12.31 -27.59 20.95
CA ILE A 130 -12.52 -27.29 22.37
C ILE A 130 -11.81 -28.32 23.25
N ASP A 131 -11.58 -29.53 22.73
CA ASP A 131 -10.82 -30.54 23.45
C ASP A 131 -9.33 -30.18 23.46
N VAL A 132 -8.82 -29.85 24.65
CA VAL A 132 -7.41 -29.52 24.94
C VAL A 132 -6.76 -30.61 25.79
N SER A 133 -7.29 -31.83 25.74
CA SER A 133 -6.80 -33.00 26.47
C SER A 133 -5.37 -33.42 26.11
N ASP A 134 -4.91 -33.06 24.92
CA ASP A 134 -3.59 -33.32 24.35
C ASP A 134 -2.55 -32.23 24.67
N ILE A 135 -2.96 -31.13 25.31
CA ILE A 135 -2.06 -30.04 25.72
C ILE A 135 -1.63 -30.26 27.17
N GLU A 136 -0.34 -30.51 27.37
CA GLU A 136 0.24 -30.68 28.70
C GLU A 136 0.00 -29.44 29.59
N GLY A 137 -0.51 -29.66 30.81
CA GLY A 137 -0.73 -28.61 31.81
C GLY A 137 -2.05 -27.82 31.71
N THR A 138 -2.93 -28.12 30.74
CA THR A 138 -4.27 -27.49 30.67
C THR A 138 -5.27 -28.07 31.67
N ARG A 139 -5.06 -29.32 32.10
CA ARG A 139 -5.95 -30.00 33.05
C ARG A 139 -5.75 -29.49 34.49
N PRO A 140 -6.84 -29.33 35.27
CA PRO A 140 -6.72 -28.99 36.67
C PRO A 140 -5.97 -30.10 37.41
N ARG A 141 -5.05 -29.72 38.30
CA ARG A 141 -4.34 -30.68 39.16
C ARG A 141 -5.34 -31.38 40.08
N PRO A 142 -5.16 -32.67 40.37
CA PRO A 142 -6.02 -33.38 41.32
C PRO A 142 -5.97 -32.68 42.68
N LYS A 143 -7.12 -32.58 43.34
CA LYS A 143 -7.21 -31.96 44.67
C LYS A 143 -6.37 -32.78 45.65
N LYS A 144 -5.53 -32.10 46.44
CA LYS A 144 -4.81 -32.75 47.54
C LYS A 144 -5.80 -33.04 48.66
N GLU A 145 -6.10 -34.32 48.90
CA GLU A 145 -6.88 -34.74 50.05
C GLU A 145 -5.98 -34.68 51.29
N PHE A 146 -6.31 -33.79 52.23
CA PHE A 146 -5.66 -33.78 53.54
C PHE A 146 -6.35 -34.82 54.42
N GLY A 147 -5.63 -35.86 54.81
CA GLY A 147 -6.15 -36.87 55.75
C GLY A 147 -6.40 -36.27 57.15
N THR A 148 -7.38 -36.82 57.87
CA THR A 148 -7.61 -36.50 59.28
C THR A 148 -6.49 -37.09 60.14
N ARG A 149 -5.99 -36.34 61.12
CA ARG A 149 -5.03 -36.87 62.11
C ARG A 149 -5.76 -37.79 63.08
N ASP A 150 -5.17 -38.94 63.39
CA ASP A 150 -5.68 -39.82 64.45
C ASP A 150 -5.20 -39.28 65.80
N ILE A 151 -6.16 -38.81 66.61
CA ILE A 151 -5.92 -38.11 67.87
C ILE A 151 -6.02 -39.06 69.08
N MET A 152 -6.59 -40.24 68.89
CA MET A 152 -6.97 -41.17 69.98
C MET A 152 -6.18 -42.48 69.95
N SER A 153 -5.08 -42.54 69.19
CA SER A 153 -4.20 -43.70 69.17
C SER A 153 -3.49 -43.84 70.52
N VAL A 154 -3.60 -45.02 71.15
CA VAL A 154 -3.00 -45.34 72.47
C VAL A 154 -1.80 -46.29 72.31
N ASN A 155 -1.27 -46.42 71.09
CA ASN A 155 -0.19 -47.34 70.74
C ASN A 155 1.14 -47.01 71.43
N ASP A 156 1.27 -45.82 71.99
CA ASP A 156 2.41 -45.30 72.72
C ASP A 156 2.36 -45.58 74.24
N ILE A 157 1.30 -46.23 74.75
CA ILE A 157 1.19 -46.61 76.15
C ILE A 157 1.60 -48.08 76.33
N ASP A 158 2.80 -48.29 76.89
CA ASP A 158 3.31 -49.62 77.21
C ASP A 158 2.36 -50.38 78.15
N GLY A 159 2.01 -51.62 77.77
CA GLY A 159 1.11 -52.50 78.51
C GLY A 159 -0.36 -52.44 78.09
N SER A 160 -0.75 -51.60 77.12
CA SER A 160 -2.15 -51.54 76.64
C SER A 160 -2.57 -52.72 75.74
N HIS A 161 -1.67 -53.69 75.48
CA HIS A 161 -1.91 -54.80 74.56
C HIS A 161 -1.63 -56.17 75.21
N PRO A 162 -2.49 -57.19 75.02
CA PRO A 162 -2.28 -58.54 75.55
C PRO A 162 -1.24 -59.35 74.74
N GLY A 163 -0.30 -60.02 75.42
CA GLY A 163 0.76 -60.82 74.79
C GLY A 163 0.30 -62.20 74.27
N SER A 164 0.80 -62.61 73.10
CA SER A 164 0.40 -63.84 72.42
C SER A 164 1.24 -65.08 72.82
N LYS A 165 0.62 -66.28 72.84
CA LYS A 165 1.29 -67.56 73.08
C LYS A 165 1.48 -68.32 71.76
N HIS A 166 2.67 -68.85 71.50
CA HIS A 166 3.01 -69.61 70.29
C HIS A 166 2.57 -71.08 70.37
N MET A 167 1.98 -71.59 69.28
CA MET A 167 1.70 -73.03 69.05
C MET A 167 2.36 -73.45 67.73
N TYR A 168 3.12 -74.54 67.74
CA TYR A 168 3.72 -75.15 66.54
C TYR A 168 2.88 -76.34 66.09
N VAL A 169 2.67 -76.47 64.76
CA VAL A 169 1.95 -77.59 64.12
C VAL A 169 2.96 -78.47 63.39
N ILE A 170 2.89 -79.78 63.63
CA ILE A 170 3.71 -80.83 62.99
C ILE A 170 2.93 -81.37 61.78
N LEU A 171 3.60 -81.45 60.62
CA LEU A 171 3.05 -81.92 59.33
C LEU A 171 3.54 -83.35 59.06
N CYS A 172 2.64 -84.31 58.86
CA CYS A 172 2.97 -85.66 58.37
C CYS A 172 2.73 -85.76 56.86
N VAL A 173 3.66 -86.45 56.18
CA VAL A 173 3.71 -86.80 54.74
C VAL A 173 2.75 -87.93 54.41
#